data_AF-A0A9R1GWG9-F1
#
_entry.id   AF-A0A9R1GWG9-F1
#
_cell.length_a   1.000
_cell.length_b   1.000
_cell.length_c   1.000
_cell.angle_alpha   90.00
_cell.angle_beta   90.00
_cell.angle_gamma   90.00
#
_symmetry.space_group_name_H-M   'P 1'
#
loop_
_entity.id
_entity.type
_entity.pdbx_description
1 polymer ?
#
loop_
_entity_poly.entity_id
_entity_poly.type
_entity_poly.pdbx_seq_one_letter_code
_entity_poly.pdbx_strand_id
1 'polypeptide(L)'
;MGPGRFHYSSNVKDNRALDICYDLLLPFEESILGGKREISISRHETCGACHGSGAKSSNSITECTQCRGQGRSMKSQRTPFGIVSQISSCLNCDGSGKIITEHCPSCDGSGKVQVERSIQVDIPGGIEDGSAIRITGGGSVDKQRGVSGDLYIFVCVEEKQGIHREGLDLCSDVTIDCTDAILGTTVKVETIEGLRDLYIPPGTQPGEKLKIVQLGARDIKRPNHRGDHNFVIKVKIPKNISDQARSLVEDLAALKGTRGISVPGDDQGNLRNRSHHSSAGKKSSFWGSVRNLFRGEEGDQRFASISAQPVIPRWTYQRGVHRAAPLLEGCFMITTFIFLICRTGKFRFRLKGDDRTSKAEDGE
;
A
#
# COMPACT_ATOMS: atom_id res chain seq x y z
N MET A 1 -41.98 25.58 -37.03
CA MET A 1 -40.66 25.11 -36.58
C MET A 1 -40.20 26.02 -35.45
N GLY A 2 -40.36 25.61 -34.19
CA GLY A 2 -39.83 26.33 -33.03
C GLY A 2 -38.61 25.57 -32.49
N PRO A 3 -37.51 26.24 -32.10
CA PRO A 3 -36.34 25.55 -31.59
C PRO A 3 -36.65 24.93 -30.23
N GLY A 4 -36.59 23.61 -30.15
CA GLY A 4 -36.73 22.85 -28.91
C GLY A 4 -35.64 23.24 -27.93
N ARG A 5 -36.03 23.79 -26.78
CA ARG A 5 -35.16 23.95 -25.61
C ARG A 5 -34.83 22.56 -25.07
N PHE A 6 -33.62 22.08 -25.33
CA PHE A 6 -33.03 21.00 -24.56
C PHE A 6 -32.66 21.56 -23.18
N HIS A 7 -33.50 21.29 -22.16
CA HIS A 7 -33.13 21.49 -20.77
C HIS A 7 -32.16 20.37 -20.38
N TYR A 8 -30.85 20.65 -20.39
CA TYR A 8 -29.88 19.79 -19.72
C TYR A 8 -30.04 20.03 -18.21
N SER A 9 -30.92 19.26 -17.58
CA SER A 9 -30.99 19.21 -16.12
C SER A 9 -29.80 18.39 -15.61
N SER A 10 -28.62 19.01 -15.52
CA SER A 10 -27.51 18.45 -14.77
C SER A 10 -27.78 18.64 -13.28
N ASN A 11 -28.79 17.95 -12.75
CA ASN A 11 -28.89 17.63 -11.34
C ASN A 11 -27.82 16.56 -11.03
N VAL A 12 -26.54 16.90 -11.22
CA VAL A 12 -25.47 16.14 -10.59
C VAL A 12 -25.60 16.51 -9.11
N LYS A 13 -26.35 15.68 -8.38
CA LYS A 13 -26.37 15.72 -6.92
C LYS A 13 -24.95 15.37 -6.49
N ASP A 14 -24.12 16.38 -6.31
CA ASP A 14 -22.76 16.20 -5.80
C ASP A 14 -22.89 15.71 -4.36
N ASN A 15 -22.76 14.38 -4.23
CA ASN A 15 -22.86 13.66 -2.97
C ASN A 15 -21.47 13.32 -2.43
N ARG A 16 -20.39 13.78 -3.09
CA ARG A 16 -19.01 13.50 -2.66
C ARG A 16 -18.73 13.99 -1.25
N ALA A 17 -19.37 15.08 -0.84
CA ALA A 17 -19.29 15.61 0.52
C ALA A 17 -19.93 14.68 1.58
N LEU A 18 -20.70 13.68 1.16
CA LEU A 18 -21.30 12.66 2.02
C LEU A 18 -20.53 11.34 1.98
N ASP A 19 -19.58 11.20 1.06
CA ASP A 19 -18.76 9.99 0.96
C ASP A 19 -17.86 9.86 2.18
N ILE A 20 -17.61 8.63 2.61
CA ILE A 20 -16.74 8.30 3.74
C ILE A 20 -15.61 7.43 3.22
N CYS A 21 -14.40 7.70 3.68
CA CYS A 21 -13.23 6.85 3.46
C CYS A 21 -12.91 6.11 4.75
N TYR A 22 -12.61 4.82 4.63
CA TYR A 22 -12.22 3.97 5.75
C TYR A 22 -11.00 3.13 5.37
N ASP A 23 -9.95 3.19 6.16
CA ASP A 23 -8.75 2.39 5.92
C ASP A 23 -8.89 1.06 6.70
N LEU A 24 -8.98 -0.04 5.96
CA LEU A 24 -9.09 -1.38 6.51
C LEU A 24 -7.74 -2.09 6.44
N LEU A 25 -7.14 -2.32 7.62
CA LEU A 25 -5.98 -3.18 7.75
C LEU A 25 -6.43 -4.65 7.72
N LEU A 26 -5.90 -5.40 6.75
CA LEU A 26 -6.30 -6.77 6.48
C LEU A 26 -5.11 -7.72 6.62
N PRO A 27 -5.23 -8.82 7.41
CA PRO A 27 -4.22 -9.85 7.44
C PRO A 27 -3.98 -10.47 6.06
N PHE A 28 -2.75 -10.91 5.80
CA PHE A 28 -2.39 -11.52 4.52
C PHE A 28 -3.32 -12.69 4.16
N GLU A 29 -3.60 -13.59 5.09
CA GLU A 29 -4.43 -14.78 4.88
C GLU A 29 -5.85 -14.42 4.43
N GLU A 30 -6.46 -13.41 5.06
CA GLU A 30 -7.79 -12.92 4.70
C GLU A 30 -7.80 -12.27 3.33
N SER A 31 -6.71 -11.59 2.93
CA SER A 31 -6.60 -11.02 1.58
C SER A 31 -6.62 -12.10 0.49
N ILE A 32 -6.08 -13.28 0.77
CA ILE A 32 -5.93 -14.38 -0.19
C ILE A 32 -7.20 -15.25 -0.23
N LEU A 33 -7.77 -15.58 0.94
CA LEU A 33 -8.94 -16.45 1.08
C LEU A 33 -10.27 -15.71 0.91
N GLY A 34 -10.32 -14.43 1.29
CA GLY A 34 -11.54 -13.65 1.46
C GLY A 34 -12.17 -13.91 2.83
N GLY A 35 -13.16 -13.08 3.18
CA GLY A 35 -13.80 -13.19 4.49
C GLY A 35 -14.93 -12.18 4.66
N LYS A 36 -15.61 -12.26 5.80
CA LYS A 36 -16.60 -11.27 6.22
C LYS A 36 -16.05 -10.53 7.42
N ARG A 37 -16.03 -9.20 7.36
CA ARG A 37 -15.68 -8.35 8.50
C ARG A 37 -16.81 -7.40 8.83
N GLU A 38 -16.97 -7.13 10.11
CA GLU A 38 -17.82 -6.06 10.59
C GLU A 38 -16.93 -4.85 10.91
N ILE A 39 -17.22 -3.71 10.30
CA ILE A 39 -16.51 -2.45 10.57
C ILE A 39 -17.47 -1.46 11.22
N SER A 40 -17.02 -0.73 12.23
CA SER A 40 -17.77 0.41 12.76
C SER A 40 -17.30 1.68 12.06
N ILE A 41 -18.27 2.40 11.48
CA ILE A 41 -18.01 3.70 10.86
C ILE A 41 -18.80 4.78 11.58
N SER A 42 -18.21 5.96 11.68
CA SER A 42 -18.88 7.14 12.18
C SER A 42 -19.38 7.96 10.99
N ARG A 43 -20.70 8.17 10.90
CA ARG A 43 -21.33 8.91 9.81
C ARG A 43 -22.31 9.96 10.30
N HIS A 44 -22.54 10.99 9.49
CA HIS A 44 -23.55 11.97 9.79
C HIS A 44 -24.90 11.50 9.24
N GLU A 45 -25.93 11.50 10.08
CA GLU A 45 -27.32 11.28 9.70
C GLU A 45 -28.14 12.55 10.00
N THR A 46 -29.24 12.75 9.26
CA THR A 46 -30.18 13.83 9.56
C THR A 46 -30.76 13.64 10.96
N CYS A 47 -30.73 14.70 11.78
CA CYS A 47 -31.25 14.68 13.13
C CYS A 47 -32.73 14.25 13.14
N GLY A 48 -33.05 13.21 13.90
CA GLY A 48 -34.41 12.68 14.01
C GLY A 48 -35.39 13.62 14.72
N ALA A 49 -34.90 14.44 15.68
CA ALA A 49 -35.74 15.33 16.47
C ALA A 49 -36.24 16.55 15.68
N CYS A 50 -35.39 17.12 14.81
CA CYS A 50 -35.74 18.31 14.02
C CYS A 50 -35.90 18.02 12.52
N HIS A 51 -35.72 16.77 12.09
CA HIS A 51 -35.73 16.35 10.68
C HIS A 51 -34.82 17.21 9.78
N GLY A 52 -33.68 17.65 10.32
CA GLY A 52 -32.70 18.48 9.63
C GLY A 52 -32.99 19.98 9.63
N SER A 53 -34.07 20.44 10.25
CA SER A 53 -34.37 21.87 10.32
C SER A 53 -33.44 22.67 11.23
N GLY A 54 -32.73 22.00 12.15
CA GLY A 54 -31.88 22.63 13.16
C GLY A 54 -32.65 23.40 14.25
N ALA A 55 -33.97 23.50 14.14
CA ALA A 55 -34.83 24.20 15.08
C ALA A 55 -35.48 23.23 16.08
N LYS A 56 -35.78 23.70 17.29
CA LYS A 56 -36.49 22.92 18.31
C LYS A 56 -37.91 22.54 17.86
N SER A 57 -38.58 23.43 17.14
CA SER A 57 -39.92 23.22 16.56
C SER A 57 -40.10 24.09 15.32
N SER A 58 -41.14 23.81 14.52
CA SER A 58 -41.51 24.65 13.36
C SER A 58 -41.78 26.10 13.72
N ASN A 59 -42.27 26.37 14.93
CA ASN A 59 -42.59 27.71 15.42
C ASN A 59 -41.34 28.51 15.79
N SER A 60 -40.20 27.83 15.96
CA SER A 60 -38.90 28.46 16.26
C SER A 60 -38.17 28.92 15.00
N ILE A 61 -38.85 28.88 13.84
CA ILE A 61 -38.32 29.27 12.54
C ILE A 61 -39.07 30.53 12.10
N THR A 62 -38.36 31.65 12.06
CA THR A 62 -38.90 32.94 11.64
C THR A 62 -38.31 33.37 10.30
N GLU A 63 -39.04 34.15 9.52
CA GLU A 63 -38.50 34.67 8.26
C GLU A 63 -37.44 35.73 8.51
N CYS A 64 -36.36 35.70 7.73
CA CYS A 64 -35.31 36.70 7.87
C CYS A 64 -35.84 38.08 7.45
N THR A 65 -35.88 39.02 8.40
CA THR A 65 -36.40 40.38 8.18
C THR A 65 -35.56 41.19 7.18
N GLN A 66 -34.25 40.95 7.13
CA GLN A 66 -33.31 41.66 6.27
C GLN A 66 -33.47 41.30 4.78
N CYS A 67 -33.70 40.02 4.46
CA CYS A 67 -33.94 39.58 3.08
C CYS A 67 -35.41 39.24 2.80
N ARG A 68 -36.32 39.41 3.76
CA ARG A 68 -37.74 39.03 3.67
C ARG A 68 -37.95 37.62 3.11
N GLY A 69 -37.24 36.64 3.68
CA GLY A 69 -37.31 35.25 3.22
C GLY A 69 -36.52 34.91 1.94
N GLN A 70 -35.95 35.90 1.23
CA GLN A 70 -35.31 35.66 -0.07
C GLN A 70 -33.92 35.00 0.01
N GLY A 71 -33.28 34.98 1.18
CA GLY A 71 -31.92 34.45 1.37
C GLY A 71 -30.79 35.26 0.72
N ARG A 72 -31.12 36.22 -0.15
CA ARG A 72 -30.16 37.05 -0.89
C ARG A 72 -30.39 38.53 -0.63
N SER A 73 -29.30 39.30 -0.64
CA SER A 73 -29.32 40.76 -0.56
C SER A 73 -28.70 41.35 -1.84
N MET A 74 -29.33 42.39 -2.38
CA MET A 74 -28.89 43.07 -3.60
C MET A 74 -28.25 44.41 -3.22
N LYS A 75 -26.96 44.57 -3.53
CA LYS A 75 -26.25 45.85 -3.37
C LYS A 75 -26.12 46.50 -4.74
N SER A 76 -26.86 47.58 -4.96
CA SER A 76 -26.74 48.40 -6.17
C SER A 76 -25.73 49.52 -5.93
N GLN A 77 -24.68 49.56 -6.73
CA GLN A 77 -23.66 50.61 -6.70
C GLN A 77 -23.66 51.35 -8.03
N ARG A 78 -23.65 52.68 -7.96
CA ARG A 78 -23.60 53.52 -9.16
C ARG A 78 -22.14 53.66 -9.58
N THR A 79 -21.82 53.20 -10.78
CA THR A 79 -20.51 53.32 -11.41
C THR A 79 -20.58 54.36 -12.55
N PRO A 80 -19.43 54.90 -13.02
CA PRO A 80 -19.40 55.81 -14.16
C PRO A 80 -20.01 55.23 -15.45
N PHE A 81 -20.10 53.90 -15.55
CA PHE A 81 -20.64 53.17 -16.70
C PHE A 81 -22.10 52.71 -16.52
N GLY A 82 -22.76 53.09 -15.42
CA GLY A 82 -24.14 52.71 -15.11
C GLY A 82 -24.33 52.15 -13.70
N ILE A 83 -25.53 51.67 -13.40
CA ILE A 83 -25.83 51.02 -12.13
C ILE A 83 -25.46 49.54 -12.25
N VAL A 84 -24.54 49.09 -11.40
CA VAL A 84 -24.18 47.67 -11.28
C VAL A 84 -24.81 47.15 -9.99
N SER A 85 -25.50 46.01 -10.09
CA SER A 85 -26.10 45.36 -8.94
C SER A 85 -25.42 44.03 -8.67
N GLN A 86 -24.85 43.92 -7.47
CA GLN A 86 -24.22 42.70 -6.98
C GLN A 86 -25.20 41.97 -6.05
N ILE A 87 -25.47 40.70 -6.35
CA ILE A 87 -26.26 39.82 -5.49
C ILE A 87 -25.29 39.06 -4.58
N SER A 88 -25.49 39.18 -3.27
CA SER A 88 -24.76 38.42 -2.25
C SER A 88 -25.75 37.59 -1.41
N SER A 89 -25.26 36.55 -0.75
CA SER A 89 -26.03 35.88 0.31
C SER A 89 -26.34 36.87 1.44
N CYS A 90 -27.53 36.76 2.03
CA CYS A 90 -27.89 37.59 3.18
C CYS A 90 -27.04 37.18 4.39
N LEU A 91 -26.25 38.11 4.93
CA LEU A 91 -25.36 37.88 6.07
C LEU A 91 -26.09 37.52 7.38
N ASN A 92 -27.39 37.82 7.46
CA ASN A 92 -28.18 37.59 8.68
C ASN A 92 -28.80 36.18 8.73
N CYS A 93 -28.89 35.48 7.61
CA CYS A 93 -29.44 34.13 7.54
C CYS A 93 -28.56 33.17 6.73
N ASP A 94 -27.36 33.60 6.35
CA ASP A 94 -26.38 32.88 5.52
C ASP A 94 -26.98 32.20 4.28
N GLY A 95 -27.94 32.86 3.63
CA GLY A 95 -28.59 32.30 2.44
C GLY A 95 -29.87 31.50 2.67
N SER A 96 -30.17 31.09 3.91
CA SER A 96 -31.32 30.20 4.21
C SER A 96 -32.69 30.89 4.10
N GLY A 97 -32.73 32.23 4.19
CA GLY A 97 -33.96 33.03 4.23
C GLY A 97 -34.72 32.93 5.56
N LYS A 98 -34.27 32.09 6.50
CA LYS A 98 -34.95 31.81 7.76
C LYS A 98 -33.98 32.02 8.92
N ILE A 99 -34.51 32.40 10.08
CA ILE A 99 -33.76 32.60 11.32
C ILE A 99 -34.34 31.64 12.35
N ILE A 100 -33.46 30.85 12.97
CA ILE A 100 -33.82 29.92 14.03
C ILE A 100 -33.70 30.68 15.35
N THR A 101 -34.81 30.85 16.07
CA THR A 101 -34.84 31.52 17.39
C THR A 101 -34.46 30.58 18.52
N GLU A 102 -34.88 29.31 18.45
CA GLU A 102 -34.50 28.25 19.38
C GLU A 102 -33.92 27.06 18.62
N HIS A 103 -32.65 26.76 18.90
CA HIS A 103 -31.94 25.63 18.29
C HIS A 103 -32.43 24.29 18.83
N CYS A 104 -32.35 23.26 17.99
CA CYS A 104 -32.66 21.89 18.39
C CYS A 104 -31.64 21.41 19.43
N PRO A 105 -32.07 20.92 20.61
CA PRO A 105 -31.16 20.49 21.68
C PRO A 105 -30.39 19.20 21.34
N SER A 106 -30.84 18.43 20.34
CA SER A 106 -30.19 17.17 19.95
C SER A 106 -29.08 17.33 18.92
N CYS A 107 -28.99 18.47 18.25
CA CYS A 107 -27.98 18.72 17.20
C CYS A 107 -27.39 20.13 17.25
N ASP A 108 -27.74 20.91 18.29
CA ASP A 108 -27.30 22.29 18.53
C ASP A 108 -27.39 23.20 17.30
N GLY A 109 -28.47 23.05 16.52
CA GLY A 109 -28.70 23.87 15.33
C GLY A 109 -28.14 23.31 14.02
N SER A 110 -27.29 22.28 14.05
CA SER A 110 -26.63 21.76 12.85
C SER A 110 -27.55 20.94 11.92
N GLY A 111 -28.67 20.43 12.43
CA GLY A 111 -29.60 19.57 11.68
C GLY A 111 -29.07 18.16 11.39
N LYS A 112 -27.84 17.84 11.81
CA LYS A 112 -27.19 16.54 11.61
C LYS A 112 -26.68 16.01 12.94
N VAL A 113 -26.61 14.69 13.07
CA VAL A 113 -26.06 14.00 14.25
C VAL A 113 -25.06 12.96 13.79
N GLN A 114 -23.95 12.84 14.51
CA GLN A 114 -22.96 11.80 14.26
C GLN A 114 -23.45 10.51 14.91
N VAL A 115 -23.50 9.44 14.12
CA VAL A 115 -24.00 8.12 14.54
C VAL A 115 -22.95 7.08 14.16
N GLU A 116 -22.64 6.18 15.10
CA GLU A 116 -21.82 5.01 14.81
C GLU A 116 -22.70 3.90 14.23
N ARG A 117 -22.26 3.30 13.12
CA ARG A 117 -22.96 2.21 12.44
C ARG A 117 -22.00 1.08 12.15
N SER A 118 -22.38 -0.12 12.55
CA SER A 118 -21.70 -1.35 12.13
C SER A 118 -22.18 -1.76 10.74
N ILE A 119 -21.24 -2.00 9.83
CA ILE A 119 -21.49 -2.45 8.47
C ILE A 119 -20.73 -3.75 8.26
N GLN A 120 -21.45 -4.79 7.80
CA GLN A 120 -20.84 -6.02 7.36
C GLN A 120 -20.31 -5.84 5.94
N VAL A 121 -19.03 -6.14 5.76
CA VAL A 121 -18.29 -6.03 4.50
C VAL A 121 -17.83 -7.41 4.09
N ASP A 122 -18.26 -7.83 2.90
CA ASP A 122 -17.75 -9.04 2.26
C ASP A 122 -16.46 -8.69 1.50
N ILE A 123 -15.34 -9.23 1.98
CA ILE A 123 -14.01 -9.02 1.39
C ILE A 123 -13.77 -10.13 0.37
N PRO A 124 -13.64 -9.80 -0.93
CA PRO A 124 -13.39 -10.79 -1.95
C PRO A 124 -11.99 -11.41 -1.76
N GLY A 125 -11.90 -12.73 -1.92
CA GLY A 125 -10.61 -13.41 -1.91
C GLY A 125 -9.76 -13.00 -3.11
N GLY A 126 -8.46 -12.83 -2.87
CA GLY A 126 -7.50 -12.35 -3.84
C GLY A 126 -7.46 -10.82 -3.99
N ILE A 127 -8.02 -10.07 -3.05
CA ILE A 127 -7.89 -8.61 -3.04
C ILE A 127 -6.43 -8.18 -2.93
N GLU A 128 -6.02 -7.18 -3.70
CA GLU A 128 -4.65 -6.66 -3.70
C GLU A 128 -4.50 -5.48 -2.75
N ASP A 129 -3.29 -5.27 -2.25
CA ASP A 129 -2.95 -4.09 -1.46
C ASP A 129 -3.24 -2.80 -2.24
N GLY A 130 -3.79 -1.79 -1.55
CA GLY A 130 -4.21 -0.52 -2.16
C GLY A 130 -5.52 -0.58 -2.95
N SER A 131 -6.19 -1.75 -2.99
CA SER A 131 -7.52 -1.86 -3.60
C SER A 131 -8.58 -1.09 -2.80
N ALA A 132 -9.64 -0.65 -3.48
CA ALA A 132 -10.77 0.02 -2.85
C ALA A 132 -12.08 -0.76 -3.04
N ILE A 133 -12.80 -1.01 -1.95
CA ILE A 133 -14.15 -1.58 -1.97
C ILE A 133 -15.15 -0.44 -1.79
N ARG A 134 -16.13 -0.34 -2.69
CA ARG A 134 -17.20 0.67 -2.61
C ARG A 134 -18.49 0.06 -2.13
N ILE A 135 -19.05 0.61 -1.06
CA ILE A 135 -20.39 0.28 -0.55
C ILE A 135 -21.32 1.44 -0.84
N THR A 136 -22.22 1.21 -1.81
CA THR A 136 -23.18 2.22 -2.26
C THR A 136 -24.12 2.60 -1.13
N GLY A 137 -24.26 3.90 -0.85
CA GLY A 137 -25.11 4.41 0.23
C GLY A 137 -24.61 4.11 1.65
N GLY A 138 -23.39 3.59 1.80
CA GLY A 138 -22.76 3.34 3.10
C GLY A 138 -22.23 4.61 3.78
N GLY A 139 -22.14 5.74 3.08
CA GLY A 139 -21.65 7.01 3.59
C GLY A 139 -22.66 7.76 4.45
N SER A 140 -22.44 9.07 4.62
CA SER A 140 -23.35 9.95 5.37
C SER A 140 -24.69 10.13 4.64
N VAL A 141 -25.75 10.33 5.40
CA VAL A 141 -27.13 10.37 4.88
C VAL A 141 -27.74 11.75 5.11
N ASP A 142 -28.18 12.36 4.02
CA ASP A 142 -28.96 13.60 4.02
C ASP A 142 -30.40 13.30 3.60
N LYS A 143 -31.27 13.11 4.59
CA LYS A 143 -32.69 12.83 4.39
C LYS A 143 -33.46 14.01 3.77
N GLN A 144 -33.01 15.25 3.98
CA GLN A 144 -33.68 16.43 3.41
C GLN A 144 -33.49 16.48 1.89
N ARG A 145 -32.29 16.18 1.41
CA ARG A 145 -31.98 16.06 -0.02
C ARG A 145 -32.34 14.69 -0.61
N GLY A 146 -32.66 13.71 0.25
CA GLY A 146 -32.94 12.32 -0.12
C GLY A 146 -31.73 11.66 -0.78
N VAL A 147 -30.53 11.94 -0.29
CA VAL A 147 -29.27 11.42 -0.85
C VAL A 147 -28.41 10.80 0.24
N SER A 148 -27.66 9.79 -0.14
CA SER A 148 -26.59 9.21 0.66
C SER A 148 -25.29 9.30 -0.12
N GLY A 149 -24.19 9.45 0.61
CA GLY A 149 -22.86 9.20 0.06
C GLY A 149 -22.52 7.72 0.09
N ASP A 150 -21.39 7.38 -0.51
CA ASP A 150 -20.85 6.03 -0.53
C ASP A 150 -19.75 5.86 0.50
N LEU A 151 -19.51 4.62 0.91
CA LEU A 151 -18.37 4.26 1.74
C LEU A 151 -17.29 3.63 0.85
N TYR A 152 -16.11 4.24 0.85
CA TYR A 152 -14.91 3.72 0.20
C TYR A 152 -14.00 3.12 1.26
N ILE A 153 -13.76 1.82 1.16
CA ILE A 153 -12.88 1.08 2.05
C ILE A 153 -11.57 0.86 1.31
N PHE A 154 -10.51 1.53 1.74
CA PHE A 154 -9.16 1.32 1.22
C PHE A 154 -8.51 0.16 1.99
N VAL A 155 -8.08 -0.86 1.26
CA VAL A 155 -7.51 -2.06 1.84
C VAL A 155 -6.00 -1.92 1.91
N CYS A 156 -5.47 -2.07 3.12
CA CYS A 156 -4.04 -2.19 3.40
C CYS A 156 -3.77 -3.62 3.83
N VAL A 157 -3.03 -4.38 3.04
CA VAL A 157 -2.72 -5.79 3.34
C VAL A 157 -1.42 -5.87 4.13
N GLU A 158 -1.47 -6.56 5.26
CA GLU A 158 -0.28 -6.84 6.05
C GLU A 158 0.63 -7.84 5.32
N GLU A 159 1.94 -7.62 5.41
CA GLU A 159 2.92 -8.56 4.87
C GLU A 159 3.08 -9.77 5.78
N LYS A 160 3.11 -10.97 5.20
CA LYS A 160 3.40 -12.22 5.91
C LYS A 160 4.87 -12.60 5.75
N GLN A 161 5.51 -12.97 6.85
CA GLN A 161 6.88 -13.47 6.81
C GLN A 161 6.95 -14.82 6.07
N GLY A 162 7.92 -14.97 5.16
CA GLY A 162 8.19 -16.24 4.47
C GLY A 162 7.24 -16.58 3.30
N ILE A 163 6.14 -15.85 3.12
CA ILE A 163 5.21 -16.03 1.99
C ILE A 163 5.01 -14.69 1.30
N HIS A 164 5.34 -14.62 0.02
CA HIS A 164 5.10 -13.45 -0.82
C HIS A 164 4.12 -13.79 -1.94
N ARG A 165 3.35 -12.80 -2.37
CA ARG A 165 2.37 -12.94 -3.44
C ARG A 165 2.97 -12.48 -4.77
N GLU A 166 2.83 -13.30 -5.80
CA GLU A 166 3.19 -13.01 -7.19
C GLU A 166 1.94 -13.19 -8.09
N GLY A 167 1.15 -12.13 -8.24
CA GLY A 167 -0.11 -12.20 -8.99
C GLY A 167 -1.13 -13.09 -8.28
N LEU A 168 -1.50 -14.21 -8.92
CA LEU A 168 -2.38 -15.22 -8.32
C LEU A 168 -1.61 -16.29 -7.54
N ASP A 169 -0.31 -16.41 -7.76
CA ASP A 169 0.49 -17.43 -7.11
C ASP A 169 1.10 -16.89 -5.81
N LEU A 170 1.40 -17.81 -4.90
CA LEU A 170 2.19 -17.54 -3.70
C LEU A 170 3.57 -18.15 -3.89
N CYS A 171 4.57 -17.51 -3.31
CA CYS A 171 5.95 -17.95 -3.37
C CYS A 171 6.55 -17.99 -1.96
N SER A 172 7.28 -19.06 -1.66
CA SER A 172 7.97 -19.26 -0.40
C SER A 172 9.32 -19.93 -0.62
N ASP A 173 10.23 -19.72 0.31
CA ASP A 173 11.53 -20.37 0.30
C ASP A 173 11.52 -21.56 1.26
N VAL A 174 12.04 -22.71 0.81
CA VAL A 174 12.21 -23.90 1.65
C VAL A 174 13.67 -24.26 1.66
N THR A 175 14.27 -24.32 2.86
CA THR A 175 15.68 -24.70 2.99
C THR A 175 15.79 -26.17 3.36
N ILE A 176 16.58 -26.93 2.60
CA ILE A 176 16.86 -28.34 2.84
C ILE A 176 18.35 -28.62 2.85
N ASP A 177 18.76 -29.71 3.49
CA ASP A 177 20.16 -30.15 3.47
C ASP A 177 20.52 -30.83 2.14
N CYS A 178 21.82 -30.86 1.82
CA CYS A 178 22.30 -31.45 0.57
C CYS A 178 22.00 -32.95 0.45
N THR A 179 21.96 -33.68 1.56
CA THR A 179 21.59 -35.11 1.56
C THR A 179 20.13 -35.31 1.17
N ASP A 180 19.24 -34.46 1.70
CA ASP A 180 17.82 -34.50 1.41
C ASP A 180 17.54 -34.14 -0.05
N ALA A 181 18.28 -33.18 -0.60
CA ALA A 181 18.22 -32.85 -2.02
C ALA A 181 18.65 -34.03 -2.91
N ILE A 182 19.66 -34.81 -2.49
CA ILE A 182 20.16 -35.97 -3.25
C ILE A 182 19.18 -37.15 -3.15
N LEU A 183 18.70 -37.47 -1.95
CA LEU A 183 17.93 -38.69 -1.66
C LEU A 183 16.42 -38.50 -1.81
N GLY A 184 15.95 -37.25 -1.81
CA GLY A 184 14.54 -36.91 -1.68
C GLY A 184 14.08 -36.96 -0.23
N THR A 185 13.08 -36.17 0.10
CA THR A 185 12.52 -36.08 1.45
C THR A 185 11.09 -35.56 1.41
N THR A 186 10.40 -35.57 2.55
CA THR A 186 9.13 -34.89 2.73
C THR A 186 9.27 -33.90 3.88
N VAL A 187 9.05 -32.62 3.61
CA VAL A 187 9.19 -31.53 4.60
C VAL A 187 7.84 -30.90 4.89
N LYS A 188 7.62 -30.48 6.13
CA LYS A 188 6.45 -29.69 6.51
C LYS A 188 6.67 -28.23 6.14
N VAL A 189 5.79 -27.68 5.32
CA VAL A 189 5.84 -26.28 4.86
C VAL A 189 4.63 -25.50 5.36
N GLU A 190 4.85 -24.22 5.65
CA GLU A 190 3.78 -23.30 6.00
C GLU A 190 3.07 -22.81 4.74
N THR A 191 1.75 -22.89 4.76
CA THR A 191 0.86 -22.35 3.72
C THR A 191 -0.12 -21.38 4.37
N ILE A 192 -0.89 -20.66 3.56
CA ILE A 192 -1.97 -19.79 4.07
C ILE A 192 -3.10 -20.57 4.75
N GLU A 193 -3.24 -21.87 4.51
CA GLU A 193 -4.25 -22.75 5.13
C GLU A 193 -3.68 -23.58 6.29
N GLY A 194 -2.44 -23.32 6.69
CA GLY A 194 -1.73 -24.08 7.72
C GLY A 194 -0.60 -24.95 7.17
N LEU A 195 -0.16 -25.92 7.96
CA LEU A 195 0.97 -26.79 7.61
C LEU A 195 0.55 -27.85 6.58
N ARG A 196 1.38 -28.05 5.56
CA ARG A 196 1.23 -29.11 4.56
C ARG A 196 2.55 -29.85 4.36
N ASP A 197 2.45 -31.09 3.91
CA ASP A 197 3.64 -31.89 3.57
C ASP A 197 4.01 -31.62 2.10
N LEU A 198 5.24 -31.17 1.86
CA LEU A 198 5.82 -30.98 0.52
C LEU A 198 6.78 -32.12 0.23
N TYR A 199 6.47 -32.90 -0.81
CA TYR A 199 7.36 -33.94 -1.31
C TYR A 199 8.47 -33.34 -2.18
N ILE A 200 9.72 -33.65 -1.84
CA ILE A 200 10.91 -33.22 -2.56
C ILE A 200 11.51 -34.44 -3.25
N PRO A 201 11.52 -34.47 -4.60
CA PRO A 201 12.04 -35.62 -5.33
C PRO A 201 13.57 -35.76 -5.16
N PRO A 202 14.12 -36.98 -5.29
CA PRO A 202 15.56 -37.17 -5.31
C PRO A 202 16.19 -36.43 -6.49
N GLY A 203 17.34 -35.81 -6.25
CA GLY A 203 18.10 -35.06 -7.26
C GLY A 203 17.63 -33.62 -7.47
N THR A 204 16.80 -33.07 -6.57
CA THR A 204 16.36 -31.67 -6.62
C THR A 204 17.54 -30.70 -6.64
N GLN A 205 17.50 -29.75 -7.56
CA GLN A 205 18.56 -28.75 -7.73
C GLN A 205 18.29 -27.49 -6.88
N PRO A 206 19.34 -26.78 -6.45
CA PRO A 206 19.18 -25.47 -5.81
C PRO A 206 18.46 -24.48 -6.75
N GLY A 207 17.43 -23.81 -6.23
CA GLY A 207 16.60 -22.87 -6.98
C GLY A 207 15.46 -23.51 -7.76
N GLU A 208 15.34 -24.84 -7.76
CA GLU A 208 14.21 -25.54 -8.37
C GLU A 208 12.90 -25.13 -7.69
N LYS A 209 11.83 -24.98 -8.49
CA LYS A 209 10.51 -24.58 -8.02
C LYS A 209 9.60 -25.80 -7.96
N LEU A 210 9.19 -26.19 -6.76
CA LEU A 210 8.15 -27.19 -6.55
C LEU A 210 6.84 -26.45 -6.25
N LYS A 211 5.70 -27.03 -6.60
CA LYS A 211 4.41 -26.36 -6.38
C LYS A 211 3.38 -27.27 -5.75
N ILE A 212 2.53 -26.68 -4.92
CA ILE A 212 1.28 -27.28 -4.47
C ILE A 212 0.15 -26.55 -5.18
N VAL A 213 -0.64 -27.31 -5.93
CA VAL A 213 -1.71 -26.77 -6.77
C VAL A 213 -2.85 -26.20 -5.93
N GLN A 214 -3.51 -25.16 -6.44
CA GLN A 214 -4.71 -24.56 -5.83
C GLN A 214 -4.51 -24.05 -4.38
N LEU A 215 -3.29 -23.69 -4.00
CA LEU A 215 -2.99 -23.05 -2.71
C LEU A 215 -2.60 -21.56 -2.80
N GLY A 216 -2.71 -20.96 -3.98
CA GLY A 216 -2.45 -19.53 -4.20
C GLY A 216 -3.63 -18.61 -3.84
N ALA A 217 -3.66 -17.42 -4.45
CA ALA A 217 -4.76 -16.47 -4.34
C ALA A 217 -5.92 -16.80 -5.28
N ARG A 218 -7.13 -16.44 -4.85
CA ARG A 218 -8.35 -16.56 -5.66
C ARG A 218 -8.39 -15.45 -6.71
N ASP A 219 -8.90 -15.74 -7.89
CA ASP A 219 -9.14 -14.72 -8.91
C ASP A 219 -10.46 -13.99 -8.62
N ILE A 220 -10.40 -12.68 -8.39
CA ILE A 220 -11.58 -11.84 -8.11
C ILE A 220 -12.63 -11.95 -9.23
N LYS A 221 -12.19 -12.06 -10.50
CA LYS A 221 -13.09 -12.15 -11.66
C LYS A 221 -13.64 -13.56 -11.85
N ARG A 222 -12.89 -14.57 -11.42
CA ARG A 222 -13.21 -15.99 -11.57
C ARG A 222 -13.07 -16.70 -10.22
N PRO A 223 -14.11 -16.68 -9.37
CA PRO A 223 -14.01 -17.16 -7.98
C PRO A 223 -13.58 -18.63 -7.84
N ASN A 224 -13.86 -19.46 -8.85
CA ASN A 224 -13.48 -20.87 -8.89
C ASN A 224 -12.04 -21.10 -9.35
N HIS A 225 -11.35 -20.07 -9.80
CA HIS A 225 -9.95 -20.13 -10.21
C HIS A 225 -9.05 -19.62 -9.09
N ARG A 226 -8.00 -20.38 -8.82
CA ARG A 226 -7.03 -20.10 -7.78
C ARG A 226 -5.63 -20.40 -8.31
N GLY A 227 -4.66 -19.58 -7.95
CA GLY A 227 -3.26 -19.84 -8.25
C GLY A 227 -2.69 -20.99 -7.42
N ASP A 228 -1.38 -21.19 -7.57
CA ASP A 228 -0.61 -22.23 -6.90
C ASP A 228 0.29 -21.63 -5.80
N HIS A 229 0.79 -22.47 -4.89
CA HIS A 229 1.85 -22.08 -3.96
C HIS A 229 3.16 -22.72 -4.41
N ASN A 230 4.08 -21.87 -4.89
CA ASN A 230 5.40 -22.22 -5.36
C ASN A 230 6.43 -22.16 -4.21
N PHE A 231 7.26 -23.18 -4.12
CA PHE A 231 8.33 -23.31 -3.15
C PHE A 231 9.67 -23.33 -3.88
N VAL A 232 10.51 -22.33 -3.65
CA VAL A 232 11.87 -22.27 -4.17
C VAL A 232 12.78 -23.04 -3.21
N ILE A 233 13.41 -24.09 -3.70
CA ILE A 233 14.25 -24.95 -2.88
C ILE A 233 15.65 -24.36 -2.72
N LYS A 234 16.03 -24.02 -1.49
CA LYS A 234 17.38 -23.58 -1.13
C LYS A 234 18.14 -24.73 -0.51
N VAL A 235 19.15 -25.24 -1.22
CA VAL A 235 19.98 -26.33 -0.69
C VAL A 235 21.12 -25.76 0.15
N LYS A 236 21.17 -26.15 1.42
CA LYS A 236 22.23 -25.79 2.34
C LYS A 236 23.41 -26.74 2.18
N ILE A 237 24.54 -26.18 1.73
CA ILE A 237 25.80 -26.91 1.66
C ILE A 237 26.62 -26.54 2.92
N PRO A 238 27.00 -27.51 3.77
CA PRO A 238 27.77 -27.23 4.97
C PRO A 238 29.16 -26.69 4.61
N LYS A 239 29.60 -25.62 5.29
CA LYS A 239 30.94 -25.02 5.10
C LYS A 239 32.04 -25.85 5.76
N ASN A 240 31.72 -26.47 6.89
CA ASN A 240 32.63 -27.30 7.67
C ASN A 240 31.97 -28.67 7.86
N ILE A 241 32.74 -29.73 7.66
CA ILE A 241 32.32 -31.12 7.85
C ILE A 241 33.37 -31.84 8.70
N SER A 242 32.96 -32.86 9.47
CA SER A 242 33.88 -33.68 10.25
C SER A 242 34.76 -34.54 9.33
N ASP A 243 35.90 -35.02 9.84
CA ASP A 243 36.81 -35.88 9.07
C ASP A 243 36.11 -37.14 8.56
N GLN A 244 35.21 -37.73 9.38
CA GLN A 244 34.39 -38.87 8.97
C GLN A 244 33.45 -38.52 7.81
N ALA A 245 32.73 -37.39 7.89
CA ALA A 245 31.84 -36.95 6.82
C ALA A 245 32.62 -36.62 5.54
N ARG A 246 33.83 -36.06 5.68
CA ARG A 246 34.73 -35.80 4.55
C ARG A 246 35.13 -37.08 3.83
N SER A 247 35.55 -38.11 4.58
CA SER A 247 35.90 -39.41 4.01
C SER A 247 34.75 -39.99 3.18
N LEU A 248 33.51 -39.92 3.68
CA LEU A 248 32.33 -40.42 2.96
C LEU A 248 32.03 -39.65 1.67
N VAL A 249 32.25 -38.33 1.68
CA VAL A 249 32.08 -37.48 0.49
C VAL A 249 33.17 -37.76 -0.54
N GLU A 250 34.41 -38.03 -0.11
CA GLU A 250 35.52 -38.43 -0.97
C GLU A 250 35.24 -39.79 -1.62
N ASP A 251 34.72 -40.78 -0.87
CA ASP A 251 34.29 -42.07 -1.41
C ASP A 251 33.17 -41.91 -2.46
N LEU A 252 32.17 -41.08 -2.16
CA LEU A 252 31.10 -40.75 -3.12
C LEU A 252 31.65 -40.08 -4.38
N ALA A 253 32.65 -39.21 -4.25
CA ALA A 253 33.32 -38.57 -5.37
C ALA A 253 34.11 -39.58 -6.21
N ALA A 254 34.80 -40.54 -5.58
CA ALA A 254 35.51 -41.61 -6.27
C ALA A 254 34.56 -42.52 -7.07
N LEU A 255 33.39 -42.85 -6.52
CA LEU A 255 32.35 -43.61 -7.22
C LEU A 255 31.81 -42.86 -8.45
N LYS A 256 31.68 -41.53 -8.38
CA LYS A 256 31.30 -40.68 -9.53
C LYS A 256 32.46 -40.50 -10.52
N GLY A 257 33.69 -40.68 -10.07
CA GLY A 257 34.94 -40.46 -10.78
C GLY A 257 35.40 -41.62 -11.68
N THR A 258 34.60 -41.98 -12.69
CA THR A 258 35.12 -42.50 -13.97
C THR A 258 34.59 -41.65 -15.12
N ARG A 259 35.00 -40.37 -15.12
CA ARG A 259 35.12 -39.48 -16.28
C ARG A 259 35.68 -38.14 -15.78
N GLY A 260 36.96 -38.14 -15.44
CA GLY A 260 37.68 -36.90 -15.17
C GLY A 260 37.69 -36.03 -16.42
N ILE A 261 37.16 -34.82 -16.32
CA ILE A 261 37.55 -33.73 -17.22
C ILE A 261 38.97 -33.38 -16.79
N SER A 262 39.96 -33.87 -17.54
CA SER A 262 41.30 -33.32 -17.48
C SER A 262 41.21 -31.88 -17.96
N VAL A 263 41.37 -30.92 -17.04
CA VAL A 263 41.76 -29.57 -17.41
C VAL A 263 43.16 -29.70 -18.01
N PRO A 264 43.39 -29.38 -19.30
CA PRO A 264 44.73 -29.37 -19.85
C PRO A 264 45.55 -28.37 -19.05
N GLY A 265 46.61 -28.83 -18.40
CA GLY A 265 47.57 -27.93 -17.77
C GLY A 265 48.23 -27.06 -18.84
N ASP A 266 48.32 -25.77 -18.56
CA ASP A 266 49.15 -24.83 -19.32
C ASP A 266 50.60 -25.32 -19.30
N ASP A 267 51.06 -25.90 -20.40
CA ASP A 267 52.47 -26.15 -20.65
C ASP A 267 53.11 -24.82 -21.11
N GLN A 268 53.66 -24.06 -20.16
CA GLN A 268 54.65 -23.03 -20.47
C GLN A 268 55.94 -23.72 -20.92
N GLY A 269 56.13 -23.86 -22.23
CA GLY A 269 57.36 -24.45 -22.73
C GLY A 269 57.52 -24.49 -24.25
N ASN A 270 58.16 -23.44 -24.78
CA ASN A 270 59.00 -23.43 -25.98
C ASN A 270 58.37 -23.13 -27.35
N LEU A 271 58.71 -21.93 -27.84
CA LEU A 271 58.84 -21.60 -29.24
C LEU A 271 59.66 -22.67 -29.99
N ARG A 272 59.10 -23.21 -31.08
CA ARG A 272 59.71 -23.17 -32.43
C ARG A 272 58.89 -23.93 -33.47
N ASN A 273 58.55 -23.19 -34.53
CA ASN A 273 58.41 -23.60 -35.93
C ASN A 273 58.28 -25.11 -36.23
N ARG A 274 57.14 -25.52 -36.81
CA ARG A 274 57.17 -26.08 -38.18
C ARG A 274 55.81 -26.13 -38.85
N SER A 275 55.81 -25.56 -40.04
CA SER A 275 54.80 -25.61 -41.09
C SER A 275 54.77 -26.95 -41.83
N HIS A 276 53.56 -27.30 -42.29
CA HIS A 276 53.19 -27.88 -43.60
C HIS A 276 52.41 -29.21 -43.64
N HIS A 277 51.19 -29.05 -44.19
CA HIS A 277 50.49 -29.86 -45.22
C HIS A 277 49.73 -31.15 -44.87
N SER A 278 48.41 -31.07 -45.13
CA SER A 278 47.49 -31.97 -45.88
C SER A 278 47.51 -33.48 -45.61
N SER A 279 46.39 -34.22 -45.55
CA SER A 279 45.14 -34.13 -46.32
C SER A 279 44.06 -35.08 -45.77
N ALA A 280 42.80 -34.69 -45.96
CA ALA A 280 41.62 -35.48 -46.36
C ALA A 280 41.16 -36.72 -45.56
N GLY A 281 39.89 -36.70 -45.09
CA GLY A 281 39.04 -37.91 -45.13
C GLY A 281 37.85 -38.05 -44.17
N LYS A 282 36.69 -37.46 -44.54
CA LYS A 282 35.28 -37.94 -44.37
C LYS A 282 34.52 -37.94 -43.01
N LYS A 283 33.31 -37.31 -43.12
CA LYS A 283 31.95 -37.59 -42.57
C LYS A 283 31.77 -37.42 -41.04
N SER A 284 30.71 -36.85 -40.46
CA SER A 284 29.40 -36.33 -40.90
C SER A 284 28.73 -35.62 -39.70
N SER A 285 28.08 -34.46 -39.88
CA SER A 285 27.00 -33.93 -38.99
C SER A 285 26.50 -32.62 -39.62
N PHE A 286 25.33 -32.55 -40.29
CA PHE A 286 23.96 -32.42 -39.76
C PHE A 286 23.76 -31.16 -38.89
N TRP A 287 23.21 -30.12 -39.53
CA TRP A 287 22.72 -28.82 -39.02
C TRP A 287 23.68 -27.62 -38.93
N GLY A 288 23.89 -26.98 -40.08
CA GLY A 288 23.57 -25.55 -40.27
C GLY A 288 22.45 -25.49 -41.32
N SER A 289 21.53 -24.54 -41.41
CA SER A 289 21.47 -23.11 -41.12
C SER A 289 19.96 -22.79 -40.89
N VAL A 290 19.50 -21.67 -40.35
CA VAL A 290 19.29 -20.43 -41.10
C VAL A 290 18.93 -19.33 -40.10
N ARG A 291 19.71 -18.26 -40.12
CA ARG A 291 19.29 -16.91 -39.76
C ARG A 291 19.02 -16.18 -41.07
N ASN A 292 17.76 -15.81 -41.31
CA ASN A 292 17.28 -14.65 -42.06
C ASN A 292 15.79 -14.82 -42.33
N LEU A 293 14.94 -14.04 -41.67
CA LEU A 293 13.64 -13.64 -42.22
C LEU A 293 13.21 -12.30 -41.60
N PHE A 294 13.64 -11.21 -42.25
CA PHE A 294 13.04 -9.88 -42.13
C PHE A 294 12.46 -9.49 -43.49
N ARG A 295 11.21 -8.97 -43.47
CA ARG A 295 10.31 -8.41 -44.53
C ARG A 295 9.09 -9.31 -44.76
N GLY A 296 7.92 -8.95 -44.22
CA GLY A 296 6.92 -8.02 -44.80
C GLY A 296 5.82 -8.89 -45.42
N GLU A 297 4.50 -8.70 -45.28
CA GLU A 297 3.62 -7.57 -45.03
C GLU A 297 2.23 -8.10 -44.55
N GLU A 298 1.44 -7.17 -44.00
CA GLU A 298 -0.04 -7.09 -43.99
C GLU A 298 -0.92 -8.15 -43.28
N GLY A 299 -1.72 -7.64 -42.33
CA GLY A 299 -2.73 -8.40 -41.58
C GLY A 299 -3.53 -7.48 -40.65
N ASP A 300 -4.39 -6.69 -41.26
CA ASP A 300 -5.32 -5.69 -40.73
C ASP A 300 -6.13 -6.16 -39.50
N GLN A 301 -5.86 -5.61 -38.30
CA GLN A 301 -6.81 -5.63 -37.17
C GLN A 301 -6.78 -4.32 -36.37
N ARG A 302 -7.95 -3.71 -36.34
CA ARG A 302 -8.31 -2.44 -35.72
C ARG A 302 -8.06 -2.47 -34.21
N PHE A 303 -7.08 -1.69 -33.75
CA PHE A 303 -6.95 -1.36 -32.34
C PHE A 303 -7.95 -0.26 -31.98
N ALA A 304 -8.92 -0.58 -31.12
CA ALA A 304 -9.59 0.44 -30.33
C ALA A 304 -8.55 0.98 -29.33
N SER A 305 -8.12 2.22 -29.54
CA SER A 305 -7.31 2.95 -28.57
C SER A 305 -8.10 3.14 -27.28
N ILE A 306 -7.82 2.35 -26.25
CA ILE A 306 -8.16 2.72 -24.88
C ILE A 306 -7.06 3.66 -24.43
N SER A 307 -7.33 4.96 -24.51
CA SER A 307 -6.54 5.96 -23.80
C SER A 307 -6.79 5.75 -22.31
N ALA A 308 -5.93 5.01 -21.63
CA ALA A 308 -5.82 5.12 -20.19
C ALA A 308 -5.11 6.45 -19.91
N GLN A 309 -5.88 7.50 -19.62
CA GLN A 309 -5.30 8.68 -19.00
C GLN A 309 -4.88 8.29 -17.58
N PRO A 310 -3.59 8.37 -17.21
CA PRO A 310 -3.23 8.30 -15.82
C PRO A 310 -3.78 9.55 -15.14
N VAL A 311 -4.84 9.39 -14.35
CA VAL A 311 -5.19 10.41 -13.36
C VAL A 311 -4.11 10.32 -12.29
N ILE A 312 -3.12 11.22 -12.38
CA ILE A 312 -2.12 11.42 -11.34
C ILE A 312 -2.85 12.10 -10.18
N PRO A 313 -3.05 11.44 -9.01
CA PRO A 313 -3.48 12.16 -7.82
C PRO A 313 -2.36 13.12 -7.41
N ARG A 314 -2.67 14.42 -7.42
CA ARG A 314 -1.77 15.48 -6.97
C ARG A 314 -1.74 15.52 -5.45
N TRP A 315 -1.16 14.50 -4.84
CA TRP A 315 -0.57 14.66 -3.51
C TRP A 315 0.63 13.72 -3.38
N THR A 316 1.81 14.28 -3.64
CA THR A 316 3.07 13.70 -3.22
C THR A 316 3.11 13.73 -1.70
N TYR A 317 2.72 12.64 -1.05
CA TYR A 317 3.19 12.38 0.31
C TYR A 317 4.66 11.98 0.18
N GLN A 318 5.54 12.97 0.34
CA GLN A 318 6.96 12.72 0.58
C GLN A 318 7.08 11.89 1.85
N ARG A 319 7.13 10.56 1.72
CA ARG A 319 7.61 9.70 2.79
C ARG A 319 9.13 9.86 2.81
N GLY A 320 9.59 10.83 3.59
CA GLY A 320 11.00 11.08 3.86
C GLY A 320 11.64 9.83 4.43
N VAL A 321 12.55 9.25 3.67
CA VAL A 321 13.56 8.32 4.18
C VAL A 321 14.44 9.15 5.12
N HIS A 322 14.28 8.95 6.43
CA HIS A 322 15.23 9.45 7.41
C HIS A 322 16.59 8.79 7.15
N ARG A 323 17.46 9.47 6.42
CA ARG A 323 18.90 9.24 6.49
C ARG A 323 19.37 9.74 7.85
N ALA A 324 19.84 8.82 8.68
CA ALA A 324 20.66 9.15 9.83
C ALA A 324 21.90 9.93 9.35
N ALA A 325 22.16 11.09 9.97
CA ALA A 325 23.36 11.90 9.79
C ALA A 325 23.77 12.46 11.17
N PRO A 326 25.06 12.78 11.38
CA PRO A 326 25.82 12.39 12.57
C PRO A 326 25.81 13.45 13.68
N LEU A 327 25.53 13.01 14.93
CA LEU A 327 25.67 13.82 16.15
C LEU A 327 27.05 13.67 16.82
N LEU A 328 28.14 13.54 16.05
CA LEU A 328 29.48 13.31 16.62
C LEU A 328 30.56 14.34 16.27
N GLU A 329 30.33 15.26 15.32
CA GLU A 329 31.32 16.32 15.05
C GLU A 329 31.12 17.62 15.86
N GLY A 330 29.91 17.86 16.39
CA GLY A 330 29.63 19.05 17.20
C GLY A 330 30.21 19.02 18.63
N CYS A 331 30.36 17.83 19.22
CA CYS A 331 30.85 17.69 20.59
C CYS A 331 32.39 17.87 20.70
N PHE A 332 33.15 17.59 19.64
CA PHE A 332 34.60 17.79 19.61
C PHE A 332 35.00 19.28 19.51
N MET A 333 34.18 20.10 18.85
CA MET A 333 34.46 21.54 18.75
C MET A 333 34.13 22.30 20.04
N ILE A 334 33.09 21.89 20.78
CA ILE A 334 32.71 22.55 22.04
C ILE A 334 33.70 22.21 23.16
N THR A 335 34.17 20.95 23.22
CA THR A 335 35.16 20.52 24.21
C THR A 335 36.53 21.16 23.98
N THR A 336 36.97 21.33 22.73
CA THR A 336 38.22 22.03 22.40
C THR A 336 38.14 23.53 22.66
N PHE A 337 36.98 24.17 22.46
CA PHE A 337 36.77 25.59 22.76
C PHE A 337 36.76 25.86 24.27
N ILE A 338 36.12 25.00 25.08
CA ILE A 338 36.17 25.09 26.55
C ILE A 338 37.60 24.85 27.05
N PHE A 339 38.34 23.92 26.46
CA PHE A 339 39.74 23.67 26.85
C PHE A 339 40.68 24.84 26.49
N LEU A 340 40.44 25.53 25.37
CA LEU A 340 41.17 26.73 24.99
C LEU A 340 40.85 27.91 25.92
N ILE A 341 39.59 28.12 26.27
CA ILE A 341 39.16 29.18 27.21
C ILE A 341 39.67 28.91 28.64
N CYS A 342 39.70 27.65 29.09
CA CYS A 342 40.26 27.30 30.40
C CYS A 342 41.79 27.42 30.45
N ARG A 343 42.49 27.27 29.31
CA ARG A 343 43.95 27.37 29.22
C ARG A 343 44.44 28.83 29.10
N THR A 344 43.63 29.73 28.55
CA THR A 344 43.89 31.19 28.58
C THR A 344 43.18 31.83 29.76
N GLY A 345 43.76 31.66 30.95
CA GLY A 345 43.14 32.05 32.22
C GLY A 345 42.66 33.51 32.27
N LYS A 346 41.39 33.67 32.69
CA LYS A 346 40.84 34.71 33.59
C LYS A 346 39.31 34.67 33.54
N PHE A 347 38.66 33.72 34.21
CA PHE A 347 37.24 33.87 34.57
C PHE A 347 36.98 33.23 35.93
N ARG A 348 36.73 34.07 36.94
CA ARG A 348 36.54 33.71 38.34
C ARG A 348 35.04 33.76 38.64
N PHE A 349 34.38 32.61 38.70
CA PHE A 349 32.97 32.53 39.11
C PHE A 349 32.87 32.68 40.64
N ARG A 350 32.13 33.70 41.10
CA ARG A 350 31.85 33.97 42.51
C ARG A 350 30.44 33.44 42.81
N LEU A 351 30.35 32.27 43.43
CA LEU A 351 29.11 31.74 43.98
C LEU A 351 28.81 32.46 45.31
N LYS A 352 27.65 33.09 45.40
CA LYS A 352 27.12 33.72 46.61
C LYS A 352 26.10 32.75 47.21
N GLY A 353 26.42 32.18 48.36
CA GLY A 353 25.49 31.41 49.18
C GLY A 353 24.54 32.33 49.93
N ASP A 354 23.32 31.86 50.13
CA ASP A 354 22.41 32.37 51.16
C ASP A 354 22.04 31.21 52.09
N ASP A 355 22.40 31.42 53.35
CA ASP A 355 22.17 30.60 54.52
C ASP A 355 20.99 31.22 55.29
N ARG A 356 19.94 30.46 55.63
CA ARG A 356 18.96 30.84 56.68
C ARG A 356 18.43 29.62 57.42
N THR A 357 19.18 29.30 58.48
CA THR A 357 18.75 29.03 59.87
C THR A 357 17.34 28.54 60.19
N SER A 358 17.36 27.45 60.96
CA SER A 358 16.36 26.81 61.81
C SER A 358 15.65 27.71 62.83
N LYS A 359 14.43 27.30 63.20
CA LYS A 359 13.92 27.29 64.58
C LYS A 359 12.83 26.22 64.72
N ALA A 360 13.01 25.37 65.72
CA ALA A 360 12.00 24.47 66.29
C ALA A 360 11.37 25.17 67.50
N GLU A 361 10.09 24.89 67.79
CA GLU A 361 9.52 24.88 69.15
C GLU A 361 8.09 24.28 69.11
N ASP A 362 7.98 23.16 69.82
CA ASP A 362 6.88 22.49 70.54
C ASP A 362 5.48 23.16 70.69
N GLY A 363 4.45 22.31 70.80
CA GLY A 363 3.28 22.58 71.67
C GLY A 363 1.89 22.21 71.12
N GLU A 364 1.31 21.17 71.74
CA GLU A 364 -0.11 20.70 71.76
C GLU A 364 -0.74 20.02 70.54
#